data_AF-A0A059GBM8-F1
#
_entry.id   AF-A0A059GBM8-F1
#
_cell.length_a   1.000
_cell.length_b   1.000
_cell.length_c   1.000
_cell.angle_alpha   90.00
_cell.angle_beta   90.00
_cell.angle_gamma   90.00
#
_symmetry.space_group_name_H-M   'P 1'
#
loop_
_entity.id
_entity.type
_entity.pdbx_description
1 polymer ?
#
loop_
_entity_poly.entity_id
_entity_poly.type
_entity_poly.pdbx_seq_one_letter_code
_entity_poly.pdbx_strand_id
1 'polypeptide(L)'
;MSLRMTEDMSAFFARIDQSTIKGVSFLEIDKYYACLMIGLRAAQIAPDPKYRASFLAAGAKFPDAYSDHDTYLLGLLVEAEIRRRQLDPDNRDLIEAETVRLLDPQSPLGLSDQGVDLMNKYAAKGFELLREKMGPPRAIETFLVTYAEIFWRPAGLGSSQPA
;
A
#
# COMPACT_ATOMS: atom_id res chain seq x y z
N MET A 1 3.71 4.92 15.89
CA MET A 1 4.39 5.10 14.57
C MET A 1 3.45 5.79 13.57
N SER A 2 3.93 6.27 12.41
CA SER A 2 3.11 6.94 11.39
C SER A 2 3.40 6.49 9.94
N LEU A 3 2.44 6.71 9.04
CA LEU A 3 2.55 6.37 7.62
C LEU A 3 3.54 7.29 6.91
N ARG A 4 4.40 6.71 6.08
CA ARG A 4 5.53 7.41 5.45
C ARG A 4 5.75 6.91 4.03
N MET A 5 6.09 7.83 3.14
CA MET A 5 6.63 7.53 1.81
C MET A 5 8.15 7.63 1.83
N THR A 6 8.81 7.13 0.78
CA THR A 6 10.23 7.42 0.53
C THR A 6 10.38 8.73 -0.24
N GLU A 7 11.60 9.28 -0.30
CA GLU A 7 11.91 10.45 -1.13
C GLU A 7 11.64 10.17 -2.62
N ASP A 8 12.05 8.99 -3.11
CA ASP A 8 11.84 8.59 -4.50
C ASP A 8 10.36 8.52 -4.87
N MET A 9 9.51 8.00 -3.97
CA MET A 9 8.06 7.97 -4.16
C MET A 9 7.51 9.38 -4.34
N SER A 10 7.91 10.29 -3.45
CA SER A 10 7.48 11.69 -3.49
C SER A 10 7.89 12.35 -4.82
N ALA A 11 9.16 12.19 -5.21
CA ALA A 11 9.71 12.75 -6.44
C ALA A 11 9.02 12.19 -7.70
N PHE A 12 8.64 10.92 -7.68
CA PHE A 12 7.94 10.27 -8.80
C PHE A 12 6.58 10.92 -9.09
N PHE A 13 5.85 11.31 -8.06
CA PHE A 13 4.53 11.93 -8.18
C PHE A 13 4.55 13.47 -8.26
N ALA A 14 5.70 14.12 -8.06
CA ALA A 14 5.81 15.58 -7.96
C ALA A 14 5.26 16.37 -9.17
N ARG A 15 5.20 15.74 -10.35
CA ARG A 15 4.64 16.37 -11.56
C ARG A 15 3.12 16.31 -11.63
N ILE A 16 2.50 15.29 -11.03
CA ILE A 16 1.05 15.22 -10.90
C ILE A 16 0.54 16.38 -10.04
N ASP A 17 1.29 16.77 -9.01
CA ASP A 17 0.91 17.86 -8.11
C ASP A 17 0.82 19.22 -8.80
N GLN A 18 1.47 19.36 -9.96
CA GLN A 18 1.49 20.57 -10.76
C GLN A 18 0.35 20.60 -11.80
N SER A 19 -0.23 19.44 -12.13
CA SER A 19 -1.34 19.31 -13.07
C SER A 19 -2.66 19.26 -12.32
N THR A 20 -3.18 20.42 -11.90
CA THR A 20 -4.49 20.48 -11.27
C THR A 20 -5.58 20.46 -12.34
N ILE A 21 -6.31 19.36 -12.46
CA ILE A 21 -7.67 19.40 -13.01
C ILE A 21 -8.49 20.20 -12.00
N LYS A 22 -9.24 21.22 -12.44
CA LYS A 22 -10.10 22.02 -11.54
C LYS A 22 -10.99 21.09 -10.70
N GLY A 23 -10.76 21.06 -9.39
CA GLY A 23 -11.59 20.33 -8.43
C GLY A 23 -11.15 18.89 -8.11
N VAL A 24 -10.07 18.37 -8.71
CA VAL A 24 -9.52 17.04 -8.36
C VAL A 24 -8.14 17.19 -7.77
N SER A 25 -7.97 16.76 -6.51
CA SER A 25 -6.69 16.73 -5.80
C SER A 25 -6.24 15.28 -5.65
N PHE A 26 -5.02 14.97 -6.08
CA PHE A 26 -4.39 13.67 -5.82
C PHE A 26 -3.46 13.79 -4.62
N LEU A 27 -4.00 13.46 -3.44
CA LEU A 27 -3.37 13.67 -2.15
C LEU A 27 -2.19 12.72 -1.92
N GLU A 28 -1.36 13.03 -0.92
CA GLU A 28 -0.23 12.17 -0.54
C GLU A 28 -0.68 10.77 -0.12
N ILE A 29 -1.84 10.67 0.51
CA ILE A 29 -2.41 9.37 0.90
C ILE A 29 -2.87 8.55 -0.30
N ASP A 30 -3.36 9.19 -1.38
CA ASP A 30 -3.81 8.49 -2.58
C ASP A 30 -2.61 7.85 -3.30
N LYS A 31 -1.49 8.60 -3.38
CA LYS A 31 -0.21 8.12 -3.89
C LYS A 31 0.31 6.96 -3.06
N TYR A 32 0.28 7.11 -1.73
CA TYR A 32 0.69 6.06 -0.80
C TYR A 32 -0.15 4.79 -1.00
N TYR A 33 -1.47 4.92 -1.09
CA TYR A 33 -2.35 3.77 -1.27
C TYR A 33 -2.20 3.09 -2.62
N ALA A 34 -2.02 3.83 -3.70
CA ALA A 34 -1.75 3.23 -5.00
C ALA A 34 -0.49 2.34 -4.93
N CYS A 35 0.57 2.82 -4.30
CA CYS A 35 1.76 2.01 -4.09
C CYS A 35 1.51 0.84 -3.12
N LEU A 36 0.82 1.07 -1.99
CA LEU A 36 0.50 0.03 -1.00
C LEU A 36 -0.25 -1.13 -1.64
N MET A 37 -1.29 -0.86 -2.44
CA MET A 37 -2.12 -1.89 -3.04
C MET A 37 -1.33 -2.80 -3.97
N ILE A 38 -0.36 -2.27 -4.72
CA ILE A 38 0.55 -3.09 -5.53
C ILE A 38 1.43 -3.97 -4.65
N GLY A 39 1.98 -3.43 -3.57
CA GLY A 39 2.83 -4.17 -2.63
C GLY A 39 2.09 -5.31 -1.93
N LEU A 40 0.90 -5.02 -1.38
CA LEU A 40 0.03 -6.01 -0.73
C LEU A 40 -0.38 -7.11 -1.70
N ARG A 41 -0.78 -6.74 -2.92
CA ARG A 41 -1.13 -7.72 -3.96
C ARG A 41 0.06 -8.64 -4.29
N ALA A 42 1.26 -8.10 -4.40
CA ALA A 42 2.48 -8.86 -4.63
C ALA A 42 2.93 -9.68 -3.42
N ALA A 43 2.40 -9.40 -2.22
CA ALA A 43 2.86 -9.95 -0.95
C ALA A 43 4.38 -9.78 -0.75
N GLN A 44 4.93 -8.64 -1.19
CA GLN A 44 6.37 -8.32 -1.07
C GLN A 44 6.59 -7.01 -0.32
N ILE A 45 7.66 -6.97 0.48
CA ILE A 45 8.07 -5.79 1.25
C ILE A 45 9.46 -5.31 0.80
N ALA A 46 9.72 -4.02 0.96
CA ALA A 46 11.05 -3.45 0.72
C ALA A 46 11.92 -3.64 1.97
N PRO A 47 13.18 -4.10 1.83
CA PRO A 47 14.13 -4.12 2.93
C PRO A 47 14.64 -2.70 3.21
N ASP A 48 14.53 -2.25 4.46
CA ASP A 48 15.08 -0.98 4.97
C ASP A 48 14.91 0.26 4.07
N PRO A 49 13.67 0.59 3.65
CA PRO A 49 13.40 1.78 2.85
C PRO A 49 13.76 3.08 3.59
N LYS A 50 14.29 4.04 2.83
CA LYS A 50 14.62 5.38 3.34
C LYS A 50 13.38 6.27 3.31
N TYR A 51 12.68 6.32 4.44
CA TYR A 51 11.48 7.13 4.59
C TYR A 51 11.77 8.61 4.79
N ARG A 52 10.89 9.45 4.22
CA ARG A 52 10.81 10.87 4.57
C ARG A 52 9.95 11.08 5.82
N ALA A 53 9.79 12.34 6.22
CA ALA A 53 8.82 12.72 7.25
C ALA A 53 7.41 12.25 6.90
N SER A 54 6.62 11.90 7.92
CA SER A 54 5.24 11.46 7.72
C SER A 54 4.41 12.52 7.02
N PHE A 55 3.56 12.06 6.10
CA PHE A 55 2.57 12.91 5.44
C PHE A 55 1.28 13.07 6.27
N LEU A 56 1.12 12.28 7.34
CA LEU A 56 0.05 12.42 8.30
C LEU A 56 0.57 13.04 9.58
N ALA A 57 -0.25 13.88 10.22
CA ALA A 57 0.04 14.36 11.56
C ALA A 57 0.13 13.17 12.54
N ALA A 58 0.96 13.30 13.57
CA ALA A 58 1.05 12.29 14.61
C ALA A 58 -0.32 12.09 15.28
N GLY A 59 -0.78 10.84 15.36
CA GLY A 59 -2.10 10.51 15.91
C GLY A 59 -3.28 10.79 15.00
N ALA A 60 -3.05 11.18 13.73
CA ALA A 60 -4.12 11.32 12.76
C ALA A 60 -4.77 9.96 12.44
N LYS A 61 -6.08 10.00 12.24
CA LYS A 61 -6.85 8.88 11.68
C LYS A 61 -6.69 8.85 10.16
N PHE A 62 -7.17 7.78 9.54
CA PHE A 62 -7.42 7.82 8.10
C PHE A 62 -8.37 8.99 7.77
N PRO A 63 -8.18 9.69 6.63
CA PRO A 63 -9.11 10.72 6.20
C PRO A 63 -10.53 10.15 6.13
N ASP A 64 -11.54 10.95 6.46
CA ASP A 64 -12.93 10.48 6.56
C ASP A 64 -13.43 9.78 5.29
N ALA A 65 -12.93 10.18 4.11
CA ALA A 65 -13.20 9.52 2.83
C ALA A 65 -12.80 8.03 2.77
N TYR A 66 -11.94 7.58 3.68
CA TYR A 66 -11.45 6.21 3.80
C TYR A 66 -11.96 5.51 5.08
N SER A 67 -12.75 6.18 5.91
CA SER A 67 -13.21 5.63 7.20
C SER A 67 -14.09 4.39 7.05
N ASP A 68 -14.91 4.29 6.00
CA ASP A 68 -15.72 3.11 5.70
C ASP A 68 -14.89 1.95 5.11
N HIS A 69 -13.61 2.18 4.80
CA HIS A 69 -12.75 1.24 4.09
C HIS A 69 -11.47 0.86 4.85
N ASP A 70 -11.25 1.44 6.03
CA ASP A 70 -10.08 1.17 6.86
C ASP A 70 -9.95 -0.31 7.22
N THR A 71 -11.06 -0.95 7.58
CA THR A 71 -11.12 -2.34 8.00
C THR A 71 -10.73 -3.28 6.85
N TYR A 72 -11.04 -2.92 5.60
CA TYR A 72 -10.58 -3.69 4.44
C TYR A 72 -9.07 -3.57 4.25
N LEU A 73 -8.49 -2.37 4.42
CA LEU A 73 -7.04 -2.17 4.39
C LEU A 73 -6.32 -3.01 5.47
N LEU A 74 -6.88 -3.07 6.68
CA LEU A 74 -6.37 -3.91 7.76
C LEU A 74 -6.42 -5.40 7.40
N GLY A 75 -7.55 -5.87 6.86
CA GLY A 75 -7.71 -7.25 6.41
C GLY A 75 -6.75 -7.62 5.28
N LEU A 76 -6.54 -6.72 4.31
CA LEU A 76 -5.59 -6.92 3.22
C LEU A 76 -4.14 -7.00 3.71
N LEU A 77 -3.78 -6.25 4.76
CA LEU A 77 -2.47 -6.35 5.39
C LEU A 77 -2.25 -7.73 6.03
N VAL A 78 -3.23 -8.21 6.80
CA VAL A 78 -3.17 -9.53 7.45
C VAL A 78 -3.06 -10.63 6.38
N GLU A 79 -3.89 -10.58 5.34
CA GLU A 79 -3.89 -11.52 4.24
C GLU A 79 -2.55 -11.53 3.48
N ALA A 80 -1.98 -10.35 3.20
CA ALA A 80 -0.69 -10.24 2.52
C ALA A 80 0.45 -10.82 3.36
N GLU A 81 0.40 -10.69 4.69
CA GLU A 81 1.40 -11.26 5.60
C GLU A 81 1.28 -12.78 5.70
N ILE A 82 0.06 -13.33 5.75
CA ILE A 82 -0.19 -14.78 5.66
C ILE A 82 0.43 -15.35 4.39
N ARG A 83 0.15 -14.73 3.22
CA ARG A 83 0.73 -15.14 1.93
C ARG A 83 2.24 -15.02 1.91
N ARG A 84 2.79 -13.87 2.33
CA ARG A 84 4.25 -13.62 2.30
C ARG A 84 5.02 -14.62 3.17
N ARG A 85 4.44 -15.01 4.31
CA ARG A 85 5.05 -15.93 5.27
C ARG A 85 4.69 -17.40 5.01
N GLN A 86 3.91 -17.68 3.96
CA GLN A 86 3.45 -19.02 3.60
C GLN A 86 2.74 -19.73 4.76
N LEU A 87 1.95 -18.97 5.52
CA LEU A 87 1.12 -19.53 6.59
C LEU A 87 -0.13 -20.18 5.98
N ASP A 88 -0.64 -21.20 6.65
CA ASP A 88 -1.88 -21.85 6.25
C ASP A 88 -3.06 -20.87 6.40
N PRO A 89 -3.74 -20.48 5.30
CA PRO A 89 -4.85 -19.53 5.34
C PRO A 89 -6.13 -20.11 5.94
N ASP A 90 -6.22 -21.42 6.14
CA ASP A 90 -7.37 -22.09 6.76
C ASP A 90 -7.16 -22.30 8.28
N ASN A 91 -5.94 -22.06 8.76
CA ASN A 91 -5.61 -22.17 10.18
C ASN A 91 -6.01 -20.91 10.95
N ARG A 92 -7.18 -20.97 11.57
CA ARG A 92 -7.76 -19.88 12.37
C ARG A 92 -6.80 -19.32 13.43
N ASP A 93 -6.05 -20.17 14.12
CA ASP A 93 -5.17 -19.73 15.21
C ASP A 93 -4.00 -18.90 14.67
N LEU A 94 -3.46 -19.26 13.51
CA LEU A 94 -2.42 -18.46 12.84
C LEU A 94 -2.95 -17.12 12.35
N ILE A 95 -4.15 -17.09 11.78
CA ILE A 95 -4.80 -15.85 11.33
C ILE A 95 -5.04 -14.93 12.51
N GLU A 96 -5.54 -15.46 13.64
CA GLU A 96 -5.78 -14.69 14.85
C GLU A 96 -4.47 -14.14 15.42
N ALA A 97 -3.41 -14.95 15.48
CA ALA A 97 -2.09 -14.51 15.92
C ALA A 97 -1.54 -13.37 15.04
N GLU A 98 -1.69 -13.46 13.71
CA GLU A 98 -1.28 -12.37 12.80
C GLU A 98 -2.14 -11.12 12.98
N THR A 99 -3.43 -11.29 13.20
CA THR A 99 -4.36 -10.17 13.45
C THR A 99 -3.95 -9.41 14.71
N VAL A 100 -3.72 -10.12 15.83
CA VAL A 100 -3.28 -9.51 17.09
C VAL A 100 -1.91 -8.85 16.97
N ARG A 101 -1.00 -9.43 16.17
CA ARG A 101 0.33 -8.87 15.94
C ARG A 101 0.27 -7.54 15.17
N LEU A 102 -0.62 -7.45 14.18
CA LEU A 102 -0.64 -6.34 13.22
C LEU A 102 -1.62 -5.23 13.61
N LEU A 103 -2.69 -5.56 14.32
CA LEU A 103 -3.78 -4.64 14.60
C LEU A 103 -3.77 -4.20 16.07
N ASP A 104 -4.13 -2.94 16.29
CA ASP A 104 -4.35 -2.38 17.62
C ASP A 104 -5.62 -1.52 17.57
N PRO A 105 -6.75 -2.00 18.13
CA PRO A 105 -8.01 -1.26 18.14
C PRO A 105 -7.95 0.07 18.90
N GLN A 106 -6.95 0.28 19.75
CA GLN A 106 -6.77 1.53 20.50
C GLN A 106 -5.94 2.56 19.70
N SER A 107 -5.28 2.13 18.63
CA SER A 107 -4.51 3.00 17.74
C SER A 107 -5.43 3.79 16.80
N PRO A 108 -5.16 5.09 16.53
CA PRO A 108 -5.96 5.88 15.58
C PRO A 108 -6.09 5.30 14.17
N LEU A 109 -5.14 4.45 13.76
CA LEU A 109 -5.13 3.77 12.46
C LEU A 109 -5.60 2.31 12.55
N GLY A 110 -5.98 1.82 13.73
CA GLY A 110 -6.30 0.40 13.95
C GLY A 110 -5.09 -0.54 13.83
N LEU A 111 -3.87 0.00 13.79
CA LEU A 111 -2.63 -0.72 13.54
C LEU A 111 -1.69 -0.65 14.75
N SER A 112 -1.04 -1.77 15.02
CA SER A 112 0.13 -1.80 15.89
C SER A 112 1.30 -1.05 15.24
N ASP A 113 2.34 -0.72 16.02
CA ASP A 113 3.56 -0.12 15.47
C ASP A 113 4.21 -0.99 14.38
N GLN A 114 4.10 -2.32 14.52
CA GLN A 114 4.58 -3.26 13.52
C GLN A 114 3.70 -3.26 12.26
N GLY A 115 2.37 -3.16 12.42
CA GLY A 115 1.44 -3.01 11.31
C GLY A 115 1.74 -1.77 10.47
N VAL A 116 2.00 -0.63 11.14
CA VAL A 116 2.38 0.63 10.47
C VAL A 116 3.72 0.48 9.72
N ASP A 117 4.72 -0.15 10.32
CA ASP A 117 6.01 -0.40 9.64
C ASP A 117 5.83 -1.26 8.38
N LEU A 118 5.04 -2.34 8.49
CA LEU A 118 4.78 -3.23 7.36
C LEU A 118 4.02 -2.54 6.24
N MET A 119 2.98 -1.75 6.53
CA MET A 119 2.29 -0.97 5.50
C MET A 119 3.26 -0.06 4.73
N ASN A 120 4.16 0.63 5.44
CA ASN A 120 5.16 1.49 4.80
C ASN A 120 6.13 0.68 3.91
N LYS A 121 6.55 -0.51 4.35
CA LYS A 121 7.43 -1.39 3.56
C LYS A 121 6.71 -1.97 2.34
N TYR A 122 5.43 -2.31 2.46
CA TYR A 122 4.59 -2.73 1.35
C TYR A 122 4.41 -1.59 0.34
N ALA A 123 4.11 -0.37 0.81
CA ALA A 123 4.01 0.79 -0.06
C ALA A 123 5.33 1.09 -0.79
N ALA A 124 6.46 1.04 -0.08
CA ALA A 124 7.77 1.19 -0.70
C ALA A 124 8.04 0.13 -1.77
N LYS A 125 7.68 -1.14 -1.51
CA LYS A 125 7.84 -2.21 -2.50
C LYS A 125 6.92 -2.06 -3.70
N GLY A 126 5.66 -1.72 -3.45
CA GLY A 126 4.71 -1.50 -4.53
C GLY A 126 5.10 -0.31 -5.41
N PHE A 127 5.75 0.71 -4.85
CA PHE A 127 6.39 1.75 -5.64
C PHE A 127 7.52 1.23 -6.53
N GLU A 128 8.42 0.38 -6.02
CA GLU A 128 9.47 -0.26 -6.84
C GLU A 128 8.85 -1.02 -8.03
N LEU A 129 7.81 -1.81 -7.77
CA LEU A 129 7.12 -2.59 -8.81
C LEU A 129 6.35 -1.70 -9.80
N LEU A 130 5.82 -0.57 -9.33
CA LEU A 130 5.13 0.41 -10.17
C LEU A 130 6.12 1.11 -11.11
N ARG A 131 7.24 1.62 -10.59
CA ARG A 131 8.22 2.39 -11.39
C ARG A 131 8.96 1.54 -12.41
N GLU A 132 9.03 0.23 -12.22
CA GLU A 132 9.55 -0.71 -13.23
C GLU A 132 8.67 -0.76 -14.49
N LYS A 133 7.37 -0.44 -14.35
CA LYS A 133 6.37 -0.57 -15.41
C LYS A 133 5.91 0.76 -15.97
N MET A 134 6.12 1.86 -15.24
CA MET A 134 5.81 3.20 -15.72
C MET A 134 6.82 4.24 -15.24
N GLY A 135 7.11 5.20 -16.12
CA GLY A 135 7.89 6.39 -15.76
C GLY A 135 7.06 7.40 -14.93
N PRO A 136 7.71 8.46 -14.41
CA PRO A 136 7.03 9.50 -13.64
C PRO A 136 5.85 10.12 -14.40
N PRO A 137 4.62 10.01 -13.88
CA PRO A 137 3.43 10.52 -14.54
C PRO A 137 3.42 12.05 -14.59
N ARG A 138 2.88 12.60 -15.69
CA ARG A 138 2.73 14.05 -15.89
C ARG A 138 1.33 14.59 -15.56
N ALA A 139 0.35 13.69 -15.45
CA ALA A 139 -1.05 13.99 -15.25
C ALA A 139 -1.74 12.84 -14.48
N ILE A 140 -2.79 13.16 -13.72
CA ILE A 140 -3.55 12.19 -12.90
C ILE A 140 -4.20 11.13 -13.80
N GLU A 141 -4.78 11.56 -14.92
CA GLU A 141 -5.52 10.71 -15.85
C GLU A 141 -4.63 9.63 -16.44
N THR A 142 -3.44 10.02 -16.91
CA THR A 142 -2.45 9.08 -17.43
C THR A 142 -1.99 8.11 -16.34
N PHE A 143 -1.79 8.61 -15.13
CA PHE A 143 -1.45 7.76 -14.00
C PHE A 143 -2.52 6.72 -13.71
N LEU A 144 -3.79 7.13 -13.58
CA LEU A 144 -4.90 6.22 -13.21
C LEU A 144 -5.12 5.14 -14.26
N VAL A 145 -5.04 5.49 -15.55
CA VAL A 145 -5.17 4.50 -16.65
C VAL A 145 -4.05 3.47 -16.59
N THR A 146 -2.79 3.93 -16.57
CA THR A 146 -1.63 3.02 -16.52
C THR A 146 -1.59 2.21 -15.22
N TYR A 147 -1.98 2.82 -14.10
CA TYR A 147 -2.08 2.14 -12.82
C TYR A 147 -3.10 1.00 -12.86
N ALA A 148 -4.29 1.23 -13.41
CA ALA A 148 -5.32 0.20 -13.55
C ALA A 148 -4.82 -0.97 -14.42
N GLU A 149 -4.14 -0.68 -15.53
CA GLU A 149 -3.52 -1.71 -16.38
C GLU A 149 -2.49 -2.55 -15.62
N ILE A 150 -1.65 -1.91 -14.80
CA ILE A 150 -0.64 -2.59 -13.97
C ILE A 150 -1.31 -3.44 -12.88
N PHE A 151 -2.31 -2.89 -12.21
CA PHE A 151 -2.96 -3.50 -11.06
C PHE A 151 -3.83 -4.69 -11.46
N TRP A 152 -4.60 -4.59 -12.55
CA TRP A 152 -5.50 -5.66 -12.99
C TRP A 152 -4.83 -6.74 -13.82
N ARG A 153 -3.62 -6.51 -14.33
CA ARG A 153 -2.87 -7.56 -15.03
C ARG A 153 -2.66 -8.73 -14.08
N PRO A 154 -3.03 -9.97 -14.45
CA PRO A 154 -2.68 -11.13 -13.65
C PRO A 154 -1.17 -11.11 -13.41
N ALA A 155 -0.75 -11.15 -12.14
CA ALA A 155 0.63 -11.55 -11.86
C ALA A 155 0.74 -12.94 -12.48
N GLY A 156 1.62 -13.10 -13.49
CA GLY A 156 1.64 -14.25 -14.37
C GLY A 156 1.36 -15.54 -13.58
N LEU A 157 0.24 -16.18 -13.88
CA LEU A 157 0.01 -17.56 -13.47
C LEU A 157 1.25 -18.33 -13.91
N GLY A 158 2.01 -18.83 -12.94
CA GLY A 158 2.90 -19.95 -13.23
C GLY A 158 2.04 -20.97 -13.95
N SER A 159 2.39 -21.25 -15.20
CA SER A 159 1.79 -22.27 -16.02
C SER A 159 2.07 -23.63 -15.37
N SER A 160 1.21 -24.04 -14.45
CA SER A 160 0.98 -25.45 -14.16
C SER A 160 -0.42 -25.76 -14.66
N GLN A 161 -0.53 -25.99 -15.97
CA GLN A 161 -1.57 -26.86 -16.50
C GLN A 161 -1.33 -28.24 -15.89
N PRO A 162 -2.30 -28.86 -15.20
CA PRO A 162 -2.22 -30.29 -14.94
C PRO A 162 -2.38 -31.00 -16.29
N ALA A 163 -1.42 -31.87 -16.59
CA ALA A 163 -1.57 -32.92 -17.58
C ALA A 163 -2.51 -34.01 -17.05
#